data_AF-A0A919TGF4-F1
#
_entry.id   AF-A0A919TGF4-F1
#
_cell.length_a   1.000
_cell.length_b   1.000
_cell.length_c   1.000
_cell.angle_alpha   90.00
_cell.angle_beta   90.00
_cell.angle_gamma   90.00
#
_symmetry.space_group_name_H-M   'P 1'
#
loop_
_entity.id
_entity.type
_entity.pdbx_description
1 polymer ?
#
loop_
_entity_poly.entity_id
_entity_poly.type
_entity_poly.pdbx_seq_one_letter_code
_entity_poly.pdbx_strand_id
1 'polypeptide(L)'
;MSDKDLVFLCHASDDKDVVRGLHQNLTHDGVNCWLDDVDLVGGQNWDEEITKAIRRSRFVLVCLSKNSVSKTGYVQKELRRALDVADEQPEGRAFIIPVRLKPCEIPQSLSKWHCVDLYRLNGYPKLLESLGVELPEEWLLSEEVLAADATGTVLKPMNRINDDHLLEDLWDLYFNRTVGFNSLRIQRSLMYRSEFDEVMRDERIEKLLCLGPDGRPLGMAALTNDLDAMPLVSPQYFERLWPDHYARRQIWMIEFAVADLDNSVAVYYALFEQICRSVSYRGRMIGIDVGALDEDARLVWRAVESAVLRTEGNIRDHHNGQFRLFELDRTDGAAT
;
A
#
# COMPACT_ATOMS: atom_id res chain seq x y z
N MET A 1 -0.70 -28.01 5.60
CA MET A 1 -1.43 -27.03 6.44
C MET A 1 -2.88 -27.48 6.55
N SER A 2 -3.52 -27.32 7.71
CA SER A 2 -4.91 -27.76 7.87
C SER A 2 -5.84 -26.77 7.16
N ASP A 3 -6.94 -27.27 6.61
CA ASP A 3 -7.95 -26.51 5.87
C ASP A 3 -8.69 -25.43 6.69
N LYS A 4 -8.31 -25.25 7.97
CA LYS A 4 -8.98 -24.40 8.97
C LYS A 4 -8.38 -23.00 9.14
N ASP A 5 -7.45 -22.58 8.28
CA ASP A 5 -6.78 -21.27 8.36
C ASP A 5 -7.02 -20.39 7.12
N LEU A 6 -8.01 -20.72 6.30
CA LEU A 6 -8.34 -19.96 5.09
C LEU A 6 -8.99 -18.60 5.41
N VAL A 7 -8.59 -17.54 4.71
CA VAL A 7 -9.14 -16.18 4.81
C VAL A 7 -9.82 -15.81 3.49
N PHE A 8 -11.14 -15.64 3.49
CA PHE A 8 -11.89 -15.26 2.29
C PHE A 8 -11.98 -13.74 2.16
N LEU A 9 -11.73 -13.19 0.96
CA LEU A 9 -11.82 -11.76 0.69
C LEU A 9 -13.10 -11.41 -0.08
N CYS A 10 -14.12 -10.98 0.65
CA CYS A 10 -15.40 -10.52 0.12
C CYS A 10 -15.29 -9.06 -0.32
N HIS A 11 -15.61 -8.73 -1.57
CA HIS A 11 -15.44 -7.37 -2.08
C HIS A 11 -16.39 -7.02 -3.22
N ALA A 12 -16.44 -5.72 -3.58
CA ALA A 12 -17.13 -5.29 -4.78
C ALA A 12 -16.28 -5.45 -6.03
N SER A 13 -16.92 -5.73 -7.16
CA SER A 13 -16.25 -5.82 -8.46
C SER A 13 -15.40 -4.60 -8.80
N ASP A 14 -15.80 -3.41 -8.33
CA ASP A 14 -15.08 -2.15 -8.55
C ASP A 14 -13.82 -2.03 -7.68
N ASP A 15 -13.73 -2.82 -6.61
CA ASP A 15 -12.61 -2.81 -5.66
C ASP A 15 -11.59 -3.92 -5.98
N LYS A 16 -11.79 -4.68 -7.07
CA LYS A 16 -10.97 -5.83 -7.48
C LYS A 16 -9.48 -5.56 -7.46
N ASP A 17 -9.02 -4.46 -8.05
CA ASP A 17 -7.58 -4.18 -8.13
C ASP A 17 -6.95 -3.92 -6.76
N VAL A 18 -7.67 -3.21 -5.87
CA VAL A 18 -7.22 -2.95 -4.50
C VAL A 18 -7.20 -4.24 -3.68
N VAL A 19 -8.24 -5.07 -3.81
CA VAL A 19 -8.38 -6.31 -3.06
C VAL A 19 -7.45 -7.40 -3.56
N ARG A 20 -7.11 -7.42 -4.85
CA ARG A 20 -6.05 -8.27 -5.40
C ARG A 20 -4.69 -7.92 -4.80
N GLY A 21 -4.39 -6.63 -4.63
CA GLY A 21 -3.20 -6.18 -3.89
C GLY A 21 -3.21 -6.64 -2.44
N LEU A 22 -4.36 -6.52 -1.75
CA LEU A 22 -4.51 -7.01 -0.37
C LEU A 22 -4.29 -8.53 -0.27
N HIS A 23 -4.88 -9.32 -1.17
CA HIS A 23 -4.69 -10.77 -1.25
C HIS A 23 -3.22 -11.16 -1.33
N GLN A 24 -2.47 -10.49 -2.21
CA GLN A 24 -1.04 -10.74 -2.39
C GLN A 24 -0.24 -10.41 -1.14
N ASN A 25 -0.50 -9.25 -0.52
CA ASN A 25 0.18 -8.84 0.70
C ASN A 25 -0.06 -9.86 1.83
N LEU A 26 -1.32 -10.25 2.04
CA LEU A 26 -1.66 -11.24 3.06
C LEU A 26 -1.01 -12.60 2.77
N THR A 27 -1.03 -13.04 1.51
CA THR A 27 -0.38 -14.30 1.09
C THR A 27 1.12 -14.27 1.32
N HIS A 28 1.76 -13.13 1.03
CA HIS A 28 3.17 -12.92 1.30
C HIS A 28 3.48 -13.00 2.81
N ASP A 29 2.61 -12.42 3.65
CA ASP A 29 2.72 -12.48 5.11
C ASP A 29 2.26 -13.83 5.70
N GLY A 30 2.18 -14.89 4.87
CA GLY A 30 1.89 -16.25 5.30
C GLY A 30 0.42 -16.56 5.57
N VAL A 31 -0.49 -15.65 5.22
CA VAL A 31 -1.93 -15.87 5.35
C VAL A 31 -2.44 -16.68 4.17
N ASN A 32 -3.16 -17.77 4.44
CA ASN A 32 -3.80 -18.56 3.39
C ASN A 32 -5.08 -17.84 2.91
N CYS A 33 -5.00 -17.10 1.82
CA CYS A 33 -6.14 -16.33 1.31
C CYS A 33 -6.92 -17.06 0.21
N TRP A 34 -8.17 -16.65 0.04
CA TRP A 34 -9.02 -17.01 -1.09
C TRP A 34 -9.70 -15.78 -1.66
N LEU A 35 -9.56 -15.56 -2.95
CA LEU A 35 -10.16 -14.48 -3.72
C LEU A 35 -10.75 -15.05 -5.01
N ASP A 36 -12.02 -14.78 -5.28
CA ASP A 36 -12.74 -15.31 -6.45
C ASP A 36 -12.03 -15.00 -7.78
N ASP A 37 -11.43 -13.82 -7.90
CA ASP A 37 -10.69 -13.36 -9.07
C ASP A 37 -9.36 -14.09 -9.31
N VAL A 38 -8.81 -14.77 -8.29
CA VAL A 38 -7.52 -15.47 -8.34
C VAL A 38 -7.71 -16.98 -8.31
N ASP A 39 -8.60 -17.48 -7.46
CA ASP A 39 -8.71 -18.91 -7.14
C ASP A 39 -9.80 -19.66 -7.90
N LEU A 40 -10.77 -18.95 -8.52
CA LEU A 40 -11.76 -19.61 -9.36
C LEU A 40 -11.14 -20.07 -10.68
N VAL A 41 -11.37 -21.33 -11.03
CA VAL A 41 -10.90 -21.95 -12.28
C VAL A 41 -12.04 -22.04 -13.29
N GLY A 42 -11.74 -21.80 -14.56
CA GLY A 42 -12.68 -21.92 -15.66
C GLY A 42 -13.39 -23.28 -15.67
N GLY A 43 -14.72 -23.27 -15.71
CA GLY A 43 -15.57 -24.46 -15.68
C GLY A 43 -16.15 -24.83 -14.32
N GLN A 44 -15.72 -24.17 -13.23
CA GLN A 44 -16.34 -24.32 -11.92
C GLN A 44 -17.68 -23.59 -11.83
N ASN A 45 -18.61 -24.16 -11.06
CA ASN A 45 -19.78 -23.41 -10.63
C ASN A 45 -19.35 -22.40 -9.56
N TRP A 46 -19.13 -21.15 -9.97
CA TRP A 46 -18.67 -20.07 -9.09
C TRP A 46 -19.51 -19.94 -7.81
N ASP A 47 -20.82 -20.18 -7.90
CA ASP A 47 -21.74 -19.99 -6.78
C ASP A 47 -21.51 -21.02 -5.68
N GLU A 48 -21.21 -22.26 -6.08
CA GLU A 48 -20.88 -23.36 -5.18
C GLU A 48 -19.49 -23.19 -4.58
N GLU A 49 -18.49 -22.84 -5.39
CA GLU A 49 -17.11 -22.71 -4.93
C GLU A 49 -16.92 -21.56 -3.94
N ILE A 50 -17.56 -20.41 -4.18
CA ILE A 50 -17.56 -19.30 -3.21
C ILE A 50 -18.23 -19.72 -1.90
N THR A 51 -19.36 -20.43 -1.98
CA THR A 51 -20.06 -20.92 -0.77
C THR A 51 -19.19 -21.92 0.01
N LYS A 52 -18.48 -22.81 -0.70
CA LYS A 52 -17.52 -23.75 -0.08
C LYS A 52 -16.35 -23.01 0.56
N ALA A 53 -15.79 -22.00 -0.12
CA ALA A 53 -14.68 -21.21 0.38
C ALA A 53 -15.07 -20.49 1.68
N ILE A 54 -16.19 -19.74 1.68
CA ILE A 54 -16.71 -19.05 2.87
C ILE A 54 -16.89 -20.01 4.05
N ARG A 55 -17.45 -21.21 3.83
CA ARG A 55 -17.68 -22.20 4.90
C ARG A 55 -16.40 -22.82 5.45
N ARG A 56 -15.36 -22.92 4.64
CA ARG A 56 -14.05 -23.47 5.05
C ARG A 56 -13.17 -22.39 5.69
N SER A 57 -13.49 -21.12 5.48
CA SER A 57 -12.74 -20.00 6.03
C SER A 57 -12.76 -19.93 7.55
N ARG A 58 -11.61 -19.58 8.11
CA ARG A 58 -11.47 -19.13 9.49
C ARG A 58 -11.99 -17.72 9.66
N PHE A 59 -11.67 -16.87 8.68
CA PHE A 59 -12.04 -15.46 8.63
C PHE A 59 -12.60 -15.09 7.26
N VAL A 60 -13.58 -14.21 7.24
CA VAL A 60 -14.11 -13.55 6.06
C VAL A 60 -13.83 -12.05 6.22
N LEU A 61 -12.93 -11.53 5.39
CA LEU A 61 -12.66 -10.11 5.29
C LEU A 61 -13.73 -9.49 4.39
N VAL A 62 -14.55 -8.59 4.95
CA VAL A 62 -15.53 -7.84 4.17
C VAL A 62 -14.93 -6.50 3.80
N CYS A 63 -14.44 -6.37 2.56
CA CYS A 63 -13.80 -5.18 2.04
C CYS A 63 -14.84 -4.08 1.70
N LEU A 64 -14.81 -3.00 2.46
CA LEU A 64 -15.74 -1.88 2.41
C LEU A 64 -15.15 -0.68 1.66
N SER A 65 -15.96 -0.13 0.75
CA SER A 65 -15.72 1.09 -0.01
C SER A 65 -17.05 1.82 -0.20
N LYS A 66 -17.03 3.09 -0.66
CA LYS A 66 -18.27 3.80 -1.02
C LYS A 66 -19.09 3.03 -2.07
N ASN A 67 -18.42 2.31 -2.97
CA ASN A 67 -19.06 1.52 -4.02
C ASN A 67 -19.70 0.26 -3.46
N SER A 68 -19.02 -0.43 -2.53
CA SER A 68 -19.55 -1.68 -1.95
C SER A 68 -20.72 -1.44 -0.98
N VAL A 69 -20.77 -0.27 -0.32
CA VAL A 69 -21.84 0.10 0.60
C VAL A 69 -23.10 0.60 -0.13
N SER A 70 -22.95 1.30 -1.25
CA SER A 70 -24.07 1.92 -1.97
C SER A 70 -24.72 1.04 -3.04
N LYS A 71 -24.02 0.01 -3.53
CA LYS A 71 -24.52 -0.84 -4.61
C LYS A 71 -25.40 -1.99 -4.10
N THR A 72 -26.55 -2.14 -4.75
CA THR A 72 -27.33 -3.38 -4.74
C THR A 72 -26.76 -4.33 -5.80
N GLY A 73 -26.58 -5.62 -5.48
CA GLY A 73 -26.01 -6.58 -6.43
C GLY A 73 -25.25 -7.74 -5.78
N TYR A 74 -24.28 -8.29 -6.53
CA TYR A 74 -23.53 -9.51 -6.21
C TYR A 74 -22.84 -9.48 -4.84
N VAL A 75 -22.23 -8.35 -4.48
CA VAL A 75 -21.58 -8.12 -3.18
C VAL A 75 -22.54 -8.31 -2.03
N GLN A 76 -23.79 -7.90 -2.19
CA GLN A 76 -24.84 -8.11 -1.18
C GLN A 76 -25.22 -9.60 -1.08
N LYS A 77 -25.05 -10.38 -2.15
CA LYS A 77 -25.27 -11.84 -2.14
C LYS A 77 -24.14 -12.55 -1.40
N GLU A 78 -22.88 -12.21 -1.68
CA GLU A 78 -21.72 -12.74 -0.96
C GLU A 78 -21.72 -12.31 0.50
N LEU A 79 -21.96 -11.03 0.77
CA LEU A 79 -22.08 -10.50 2.11
C LEU A 79 -23.20 -11.18 2.88
N ARG A 80 -24.38 -11.37 2.26
CA ARG A 80 -25.48 -12.11 2.89
C ARG A 80 -25.07 -13.55 3.21
N ARG A 81 -24.40 -14.24 2.30
CA ARG A 81 -23.89 -15.61 2.56
C ARG A 81 -22.88 -15.66 3.68
N ALA A 82 -21.94 -14.72 3.69
CA ALA A 82 -20.96 -14.61 4.77
C ALA A 82 -21.65 -14.37 6.11
N LEU A 83 -22.67 -13.51 6.14
CA LEU A 83 -23.48 -13.26 7.34
C LEU A 83 -24.27 -14.51 7.76
N ASP A 84 -24.92 -15.21 6.83
CA ASP A 84 -25.66 -16.44 7.10
C ASP A 84 -24.73 -17.51 7.70
N VAL A 85 -23.53 -17.69 7.13
CA VAL A 85 -22.51 -18.62 7.66
C VAL A 85 -21.96 -18.15 9.00
N ALA A 86 -21.85 -16.83 9.23
CA ALA A 86 -21.42 -16.27 10.50
C ALA A 86 -22.41 -16.58 11.64
N ASP A 87 -23.71 -16.55 11.36
CA ASP A 87 -24.76 -16.86 12.33
C ASP A 87 -24.81 -18.37 12.67
N GLU A 88 -24.23 -19.23 11.82
CA GLU A 88 -24.03 -20.67 12.09
C GLU A 88 -22.79 -20.95 12.95
N GLN A 89 -21.89 -19.97 13.16
CA GLN A 89 -20.66 -20.18 13.93
C GLN A 89 -20.92 -20.18 15.45
N PRO A 90 -20.11 -20.91 16.25
CA PRO A 90 -20.16 -20.83 17.70
C PRO A 90 -19.97 -19.40 18.22
N GLU A 91 -20.70 -19.04 19.27
CA GLU A 91 -20.58 -17.74 19.93
C GLU A 91 -19.12 -17.45 20.34
N GLY A 92 -18.69 -16.20 20.15
CA GLY A 92 -17.35 -15.73 20.56
C GLY A 92 -16.22 -15.99 19.57
N ARG A 93 -16.45 -16.71 18.46
CA ARG A 93 -15.46 -16.85 17.39
C ARG A 93 -15.55 -15.68 16.40
N ALA A 94 -14.49 -14.89 16.27
CA ALA A 94 -14.38 -13.90 15.21
C ALA A 94 -14.33 -14.61 13.85
N PHE A 95 -15.39 -14.46 13.05
CA PHE A 95 -15.49 -15.02 11.70
C PHE A 95 -15.55 -13.90 10.65
N ILE A 96 -16.31 -12.83 10.89
CA ILE A 96 -16.32 -11.65 10.00
C ILE A 96 -15.40 -10.57 10.55
N ILE A 97 -14.56 -10.01 9.68
CA ILE A 97 -13.75 -8.83 9.94
C ILE A 97 -14.11 -7.79 8.86
N PRO A 98 -14.86 -6.72 9.20
CA PRO A 98 -15.06 -5.61 8.29
C PRO A 98 -13.76 -4.85 8.07
N VAL A 99 -13.39 -4.62 6.81
CA VAL A 99 -12.14 -3.95 6.43
C VAL A 99 -12.44 -2.77 5.52
N ARG A 100 -12.24 -1.52 5.97
CA ARG A 100 -12.46 -0.35 5.12
C ARG A 100 -11.22 -0.03 4.28
N LEU A 101 -11.38 -0.11 2.97
CA LEU A 101 -10.34 0.27 2.00
C LEU A 101 -10.18 1.80 1.93
N LYS A 102 -11.26 2.53 2.18
CA LYS A 102 -11.35 4.01 2.20
C LYS A 102 -12.39 4.43 3.24
N PRO A 103 -12.41 5.70 3.70
CA PRO A 103 -13.47 6.19 4.57
C PRO A 103 -14.86 6.00 3.93
N CYS A 104 -15.71 5.21 4.59
CA CYS A 104 -17.10 4.96 4.23
C CYS A 104 -17.95 4.61 5.46
N GLU A 105 -19.27 4.70 5.29
CA GLU A 105 -20.23 4.24 6.30
C GLU A 105 -20.20 2.72 6.41
N ILE A 106 -20.38 2.21 7.63
CA ILE A 106 -20.43 0.77 7.90
C ILE A 106 -21.90 0.35 7.82
N PRO A 107 -22.26 -0.64 6.96
CA PRO A 107 -23.62 -1.16 6.91
C PRO A 107 -24.12 -1.63 8.28
N GLN A 108 -25.40 -1.41 8.59
CA GLN A 108 -25.98 -1.80 9.88
C GLN A 108 -25.82 -3.30 10.17
N SER A 109 -25.84 -4.16 9.14
CA SER A 109 -25.59 -5.60 9.29
C SER A 109 -24.21 -5.91 9.86
N LEU A 110 -23.23 -5.03 9.66
CA LEU A 110 -21.84 -5.18 10.12
C LEU A 110 -21.51 -4.40 11.39
N SER A 111 -22.45 -3.62 11.94
CA SER A 111 -22.18 -2.69 13.05
C SER A 111 -21.80 -3.38 14.36
N LYS A 112 -22.11 -4.67 14.52
CA LYS A 112 -21.74 -5.47 15.70
C LYS A 112 -20.27 -5.88 15.73
N TRP A 113 -19.54 -5.78 14.62
CA TRP A 113 -18.12 -6.13 14.54
C TRP A 113 -17.23 -4.88 14.49
N HIS A 114 -16.09 -4.95 15.17
CA HIS A 114 -15.08 -3.89 15.09
C HIS A 114 -14.41 -3.91 13.70
N CYS A 115 -14.19 -2.73 13.13
CA CYS A 115 -13.67 -2.58 11.78
C CYS A 115 -12.17 -2.28 11.79
N VAL A 116 -11.46 -2.79 10.78
CA VAL A 116 -10.07 -2.41 10.49
C VAL A 116 -10.03 -1.42 9.33
N ASP A 117 -9.40 -0.27 9.53
CA ASP A 117 -9.28 0.78 8.52
C ASP A 117 -7.93 0.70 7.80
N LEU A 118 -7.88 0.20 6.57
CA LEU A 118 -6.60 0.06 5.84
C LEU A 118 -6.02 1.39 5.34
N TYR A 119 -6.79 2.48 5.38
CA TYR A 119 -6.33 3.83 5.02
C TYR A 119 -5.65 4.56 6.20
N ARG A 120 -5.57 3.92 7.37
CA ARG A 120 -4.88 4.37 8.58
C ARG A 120 -3.42 3.89 8.60
N LEU A 121 -2.56 4.55 9.38
CA LEU A 121 -1.13 4.21 9.45
C LEU A 121 -0.93 2.79 9.97
N ASN A 122 -1.74 2.35 10.95
CA ASN A 122 -1.65 1.02 11.55
C ASN A 122 -2.69 0.01 11.04
N GLY A 123 -3.41 0.37 9.96
CA GLY A 123 -4.54 -0.41 9.48
C GLY A 123 -4.18 -1.85 9.15
N TYR A 124 -3.10 -2.05 8.40
CA TYR A 124 -2.67 -3.38 8.00
C TYR A 124 -2.01 -4.19 9.12
N PRO A 125 -1.10 -3.63 9.95
CA PRO A 125 -0.65 -4.32 11.16
C PRO A 125 -1.80 -4.81 12.05
N LYS A 126 -2.84 -3.98 12.26
CA LYS A 126 -4.06 -4.40 12.99
C LYS A 126 -4.82 -5.53 12.29
N LEU A 127 -4.82 -5.56 10.96
CA LEU A 127 -5.43 -6.65 10.21
C LEU A 127 -4.68 -7.97 10.47
N LEU A 128 -3.35 -7.95 10.37
CA LEU A 128 -2.52 -9.13 10.65
C LEU A 128 -2.68 -9.63 12.09
N GLU A 129 -2.70 -8.72 13.06
CA GLU A 129 -3.01 -9.04 14.46
C GLU A 129 -4.38 -9.71 14.59
N SER A 130 -5.41 -9.18 13.91
CA SER A 130 -6.76 -9.76 13.89
C SER A 130 -6.80 -11.17 13.28
N LEU A 131 -5.89 -11.45 12.34
CA LEU A 131 -5.73 -12.76 11.71
C LEU A 131 -4.86 -13.72 12.54
N GLY A 132 -4.25 -13.24 13.63
CA GLY A 132 -3.36 -14.02 14.49
C GLY A 132 -1.98 -14.24 13.90
N VAL A 133 -1.52 -13.35 13.02
CA VAL A 133 -0.16 -13.34 12.50
C VAL A 133 0.75 -12.67 13.52
N GLU A 134 1.83 -13.35 13.92
CA GLU A 134 2.85 -12.75 14.78
C GLU A 134 3.59 -11.66 14.02
N LEU A 135 3.49 -10.43 14.53
CA LEU A 135 4.21 -9.30 13.99
C LEU A 135 5.65 -9.28 14.54
N PRO A 136 6.68 -9.14 13.69
CA PRO A 136 8.04 -8.91 14.17
C PRO A 136 8.11 -7.69 15.10
N GLU A 137 9.04 -7.66 16.06
CA GLU A 137 9.17 -6.52 16.98
C GLU A 137 9.40 -5.20 16.24
N GLU A 138 10.01 -5.24 15.04
CA GLU A 138 10.24 -4.07 14.20
C GLU A 138 8.95 -3.51 13.56
N TRP A 139 7.85 -4.28 13.56
CA TRP A 139 6.51 -3.82 13.18
C TRP A 139 5.71 -3.29 14.37
N LEU A 140 6.19 -3.49 15.60
CA LEU A 140 5.61 -2.83 16.76
C LEU A 140 5.87 -1.34 16.60
N LEU A 141 4.80 -0.66 16.21
CA LEU A 141 4.75 0.76 16.01
C LEU A 141 5.30 1.49 17.23
N SER A 142 6.21 2.45 17.03
CA SER A 142 6.64 3.32 18.12
C SER A 142 5.41 4.02 18.72
N GLU A 143 5.48 4.43 19.98
CA GLU A 143 4.39 5.17 20.63
C GLU A 143 3.98 6.40 19.80
N GLU A 144 4.91 7.01 19.05
CA GLU A 144 4.62 8.11 18.14
C GLU A 144 3.73 7.70 16.97
N VAL A 145 3.95 6.52 16.35
CA VAL A 145 3.09 6.05 15.24
C VAL A 145 1.69 5.70 15.76
N LEU A 146 1.61 5.08 16.94
CA LEU A 146 0.32 4.79 17.58
C LEU A 146 -0.42 6.08 17.95
N ALA A 147 0.30 7.09 18.44
CA ALA A 147 -0.26 8.41 18.73
C ALA A 147 -0.73 9.13 17.46
N ALA A 148 0.09 9.15 16.40
CA ALA A 148 -0.26 9.77 15.11
C ALA A 148 -1.46 9.09 14.45
N ASP A 149 -1.59 7.77 14.57
CA ASP A 149 -2.76 7.06 14.08
C ASP A 149 -4.02 7.41 14.90
N ALA A 150 -3.88 7.47 16.24
CA ALA A 150 -4.95 7.81 17.16
C ALA A 150 -5.49 9.24 16.97
N THR A 151 -4.66 10.18 16.49
CA THR A 151 -5.11 11.55 16.19
C THR A 151 -5.96 11.63 14.92
N GLY A 152 -6.01 10.58 14.10
CA GLY A 152 -6.81 10.56 12.90
C GLY A 152 -6.03 10.83 11.61
N THR A 153 -4.72 10.55 11.59
CA THR A 153 -3.89 10.59 10.38
C THR A 153 -4.35 9.59 9.32
N VAL A 154 -4.26 9.95 8.03
CA VAL A 154 -4.69 9.10 6.90
C VAL A 154 -3.68 9.11 5.76
N LEU A 155 -3.57 7.96 5.08
CA LEU A 155 -2.86 7.85 3.81
C LEU A 155 -3.82 8.11 2.64
N LYS A 156 -3.41 8.97 1.71
CA LYS A 156 -4.22 9.39 0.57
C LYS A 156 -3.43 9.31 -0.74
N PRO A 157 -3.63 8.26 -1.55
CA PRO A 157 -3.13 8.19 -2.91
C PRO A 157 -3.79 9.24 -3.79
N MET A 158 -3.01 9.91 -4.62
CA MET A 158 -3.41 11.02 -5.49
C MET A 158 -2.65 10.89 -6.81
N ASN A 159 -3.34 10.93 -7.96
CA ASN A 159 -2.64 10.92 -9.26
C ASN A 159 -2.40 12.35 -9.77
N ARG A 160 -3.17 13.33 -9.30
CA ARG A 160 -3.05 14.74 -9.65
C ARG A 160 -3.46 15.62 -8.47
N ILE A 161 -2.76 16.74 -8.30
CA ILE A 161 -3.09 17.78 -7.33
C ILE A 161 -3.37 19.07 -8.09
N ASN A 162 -4.63 19.51 -8.04
CA ASN A 162 -5.07 20.75 -8.68
C ASN A 162 -5.41 21.88 -7.72
N ASP A 163 -5.41 21.58 -6.41
CA ASP A 163 -5.67 22.55 -5.36
C ASP A 163 -4.41 23.37 -5.11
N ASP A 164 -4.46 24.66 -5.43
CA ASP A 164 -3.30 25.56 -5.31
C ASP A 164 -2.89 25.77 -3.86
N HIS A 165 -3.83 25.75 -2.90
CA HIS A 165 -3.48 25.88 -1.48
C HIS A 165 -2.75 24.64 -0.98
N LEU A 166 -3.25 23.45 -1.34
CA LEU A 166 -2.55 22.20 -1.02
C LEU A 166 -1.18 22.14 -1.70
N LEU A 167 -1.05 22.67 -2.92
CA LEU A 167 0.22 22.69 -3.65
C LEU A 167 1.27 23.57 -2.95
N GLU A 168 0.86 24.73 -2.40
CA GLU A 168 1.73 25.56 -1.56
C GLU A 168 2.17 24.82 -0.30
N ASP A 169 1.24 24.21 0.45
CA ASP A 169 1.56 23.46 1.68
C ASP A 169 2.55 22.31 1.42
N LEU A 170 2.38 21.61 0.30
CA LEU A 170 3.25 20.50 -0.10
C LEU A 170 4.61 21.01 -0.58
N TRP A 171 4.67 22.15 -1.28
CA TRP A 171 5.93 22.77 -1.65
C TRP A 171 6.71 23.18 -0.41
N ASP A 172 6.08 23.81 0.58
CA ASP A 172 6.75 24.21 1.81
C ASP A 172 7.29 22.99 2.57
N LEU A 173 6.52 21.91 2.64
CA LEU A 173 6.98 20.65 3.22
C LEU A 173 8.19 20.07 2.46
N TYR A 174 8.13 20.01 1.13
CA TYR A 174 9.23 19.52 0.28
C TYR A 174 10.48 20.39 0.43
N PHE A 175 10.34 21.69 0.22
CA PHE A 175 11.43 22.65 0.20
C PHE A 175 12.17 22.66 1.54
N ASN A 176 11.43 22.75 2.65
CA ASN A 176 12.04 22.79 3.98
C ASN A 176 12.79 21.50 4.33
N ARG A 177 12.41 20.36 3.75
CA ARG A 177 13.07 19.06 3.96
C ARG A 177 14.26 18.82 3.04
N THR A 178 14.28 19.44 1.87
CA THR A 178 15.27 19.14 0.83
C THR A 178 16.31 20.24 0.62
N VAL A 179 16.01 21.48 1.03
CA VAL A 179 16.91 22.64 0.80
C VAL A 179 18.29 22.48 1.44
N GLY A 180 18.39 21.78 2.58
CA GLY A 180 19.66 21.52 3.27
C GLY A 180 20.67 20.76 2.40
N PHE A 181 20.19 19.86 1.53
CA PHE A 181 21.06 19.03 0.69
C PHE A 181 21.81 19.83 -0.39
N ASN A 182 21.33 21.02 -0.78
CA ASN A 182 22.00 21.85 -1.78
C ASN A 182 23.41 22.27 -1.35
N SER A 183 23.67 22.34 -0.04
CA SER A 183 24.99 22.63 0.51
C SER A 183 25.90 21.40 0.61
N LEU A 184 25.33 20.19 0.49
CA LEU A 184 26.02 18.93 0.74
C LEU A 184 26.36 18.17 -0.55
N ARG A 185 25.79 18.59 -1.70
CA ARG A 185 25.86 17.81 -2.96
C ARG A 185 26.11 18.66 -4.19
N ILE A 186 26.86 18.06 -5.12
CA ILE A 186 27.17 18.65 -6.43
C ILE A 186 26.00 18.47 -7.41
N GLN A 187 25.30 17.33 -7.35
CA GLN A 187 24.09 17.10 -8.14
C GLN A 187 22.88 17.67 -7.42
N ARG A 188 22.03 18.37 -8.17
CA ARG A 188 20.80 18.97 -7.66
C ARG A 188 19.79 17.88 -7.31
N SER A 189 19.41 17.81 -6.03
CA SER A 189 18.33 16.94 -5.53
C SER A 189 17.04 17.71 -5.17
N LEU A 190 17.09 19.06 -5.23
CA LEU A 190 15.94 19.94 -5.02
C LEU A 190 15.37 20.40 -6.37
N MET A 191 14.10 20.12 -6.62
CA MET A 191 13.36 20.66 -7.76
C MET A 191 13.17 22.17 -7.63
N TYR A 192 13.16 22.87 -8.77
CA TYR A 192 12.59 24.21 -8.83
C TYR A 192 11.08 24.14 -8.58
N ARG A 193 10.50 25.28 -8.17
CA ARG A 193 9.06 25.34 -7.91
C ARG A 193 8.22 24.90 -9.11
N SER A 194 8.59 25.34 -10.31
CA SER A 194 7.89 24.96 -11.54
C SER A 194 7.97 23.46 -11.83
N GLU A 195 9.13 22.83 -11.59
CA GLU A 195 9.31 21.38 -11.78
C GLU A 195 8.45 20.60 -10.76
N PHE A 196 8.43 21.07 -9.51
CA PHE A 196 7.57 20.48 -8.48
C PHE A 196 6.09 20.59 -8.84
N ASP A 197 5.63 21.76 -9.28
CA ASP A 197 4.23 21.98 -9.68
C ASP A 197 3.84 21.08 -10.87
N GLU A 198 4.72 20.92 -11.86
CA GLU A 198 4.54 19.99 -12.97
C GLU A 198 4.42 18.55 -12.48
N VAL A 199 5.33 18.11 -11.60
CA VAL A 199 5.31 16.76 -11.00
C VAL A 199 4.00 16.52 -10.25
N MET A 200 3.56 17.48 -9.43
CA MET A 200 2.33 17.35 -8.63
C MET A 200 1.05 17.33 -9.48
N ARG A 201 1.08 17.87 -10.69
CA ARG A 201 -0.05 17.89 -11.62
C ARG A 201 -0.06 16.76 -12.65
N ASP A 202 1.09 16.12 -12.88
CA ASP A 202 1.24 15.06 -13.88
C ASP A 202 0.57 13.74 -13.44
N GLU A 203 -0.41 13.25 -14.21
CA GLU A 203 -1.14 12.00 -13.91
C GLU A 203 -0.30 10.73 -14.08
N ARG A 204 0.87 10.84 -14.75
CA ARG A 204 1.84 9.74 -14.89
C ARG A 204 2.65 9.52 -13.61
N ILE A 205 2.60 10.47 -12.68
CA ILE A 205 3.31 10.40 -11.41
C ILE A 205 2.27 10.21 -10.31
N GLU A 206 2.39 9.12 -9.57
CA GLU A 206 1.57 8.88 -8.39
C GLU A 206 2.14 9.65 -7.20
N LYS A 207 1.23 10.15 -6.36
CA LYS A 207 1.56 10.83 -5.12
C LYS A 207 0.88 10.08 -4.01
N LEU A 208 1.59 9.87 -2.91
CA LEU A 208 1.00 9.38 -1.67
C LEU A 208 1.15 10.46 -0.64
N LEU A 209 0.03 10.98 -0.13
CA LEU A 209 0.03 11.98 0.94
C LEU A 209 -0.27 11.32 2.27
N CYS A 210 0.40 11.77 3.32
CA CYS A 210 0.04 11.51 4.71
C CYS A 210 -0.59 12.79 5.27
N LEU A 211 -1.86 12.75 5.63
CA LEU A 211 -2.62 13.93 6.07
C LEU A 211 -3.02 13.79 7.54
N GLY A 212 -2.81 14.84 8.32
CA GLY A 212 -3.30 14.95 9.68
C GLY A 212 -4.83 15.09 9.74
N PRO A 213 -5.42 15.05 10.95
CA PRO A 213 -6.87 15.13 11.13
C PRO A 213 -7.52 16.44 10.66
N ASP A 214 -6.75 17.52 10.65
CA ASP A 214 -7.14 18.83 10.13
C ASP A 214 -6.98 18.94 8.60
N GLY A 215 -6.47 17.89 7.95
CA GLY A 215 -6.18 17.85 6.52
C GLY A 215 -4.79 18.39 6.15
N ARG A 216 -3.99 18.86 7.11
CA ARG A 216 -2.63 19.34 6.86
C ARG A 216 -1.72 18.20 6.38
N PRO A 217 -0.86 18.42 5.36
CA PRO A 217 0.16 17.44 5.00
C PRO A 217 1.18 17.23 6.13
N LEU A 218 1.29 15.98 6.58
CA LEU A 218 2.34 15.51 7.49
C LEU A 218 3.46 14.77 6.75
N GLY A 219 3.20 14.36 5.50
CA GLY A 219 4.20 13.72 4.65
C GLY A 219 3.70 13.53 3.23
N MET A 220 4.63 13.26 2.33
CA MET A 220 4.31 12.85 0.98
C MET A 220 5.44 12.08 0.32
N ALA A 221 5.10 11.33 -0.72
CA ALA A 221 6.04 10.74 -1.64
C ALA A 221 5.54 10.83 -3.08
N ALA A 222 6.47 10.87 -4.03
CA ALA A 222 6.18 10.80 -5.46
C ALA A 222 6.84 9.56 -6.07
N LEU A 223 6.09 8.82 -6.88
CA LEU A 223 6.57 7.62 -7.55
C LEU A 223 6.00 7.48 -8.97
N THR A 224 6.76 6.88 -9.88
CA THR A 224 6.32 6.65 -11.26
C THR A 224 7.01 5.46 -11.90
N ASN A 225 6.36 4.82 -12.87
CA ASN A 225 6.96 3.89 -13.81
C ASN A 225 7.08 4.45 -15.25
N ASP A 226 6.77 5.73 -15.42
CA ASP A 226 7.00 6.51 -16.63
C ASP A 226 8.15 7.48 -16.33
N LEU A 227 9.39 6.99 -16.48
CA LEU A 227 10.57 7.73 -16.03
C LEU A 227 10.77 9.05 -16.79
N ASP A 228 10.22 9.17 -17.99
CA ASP A 228 10.21 10.40 -18.79
C ASP A 228 9.32 11.50 -18.19
N ALA A 229 8.46 11.17 -17.21
CA ALA A 229 7.68 12.13 -16.46
C ALA A 229 8.48 12.82 -15.34
N MET A 230 9.62 12.25 -14.92
CA MET A 230 10.35 12.70 -13.73
C MET A 230 11.58 13.54 -14.10
N PRO A 231 11.65 14.84 -13.76
CA PRO A 231 12.70 15.75 -14.24
C PRO A 231 14.15 15.42 -13.82
N LEU A 232 14.32 14.70 -12.70
CA LEU A 232 15.62 14.41 -12.11
C LEU A 232 16.11 12.97 -12.41
N VAL A 233 15.31 12.18 -13.13
CA VAL A 233 15.65 10.83 -13.55
C VAL A 233 16.17 10.85 -14.97
N SER A 234 17.18 10.03 -15.28
CA SER A 234 17.61 9.79 -16.67
C SER A 234 17.01 8.46 -17.17
N PRO A 235 15.96 8.47 -18.00
CA PRO A 235 15.35 7.25 -18.51
C PRO A 235 16.34 6.39 -19.31
N GLN A 236 17.25 7.02 -20.07
CA GLN A 236 18.24 6.33 -20.90
C GLN A 236 19.21 5.47 -20.09
N TYR A 237 19.45 5.84 -18.82
CA TYR A 237 20.25 5.02 -17.92
C TYR A 237 19.58 3.66 -17.66
N PHE A 238 18.28 3.67 -17.36
CA PHE A 238 17.51 2.46 -17.08
C PHE A 238 17.21 1.67 -18.36
N GLU A 239 16.93 2.35 -19.47
CA GLU A 239 16.75 1.72 -20.79
C GLU A 239 18.01 0.93 -21.20
N ARG A 240 19.20 1.47 -20.94
CA ARG A 240 20.46 0.80 -21.29
C ARG A 240 20.73 -0.44 -20.43
N LEU A 241 20.46 -0.37 -19.12
CA LEU A 241 20.84 -1.43 -18.18
C LEU A 241 19.76 -2.50 -18.01
N TRP A 242 18.49 -2.11 -18.11
CA TRP A 242 17.32 -2.99 -17.97
C TRP A 242 16.29 -2.73 -19.08
N PRO A 243 16.66 -2.93 -20.37
CA PRO A 243 15.83 -2.57 -21.52
C PRO A 243 14.43 -3.21 -21.49
N ASP A 244 14.35 -4.50 -21.15
CA ASP A 244 13.07 -5.22 -21.10
C ASP A 244 12.15 -4.72 -19.98
N HIS A 245 12.72 -4.45 -18.80
CA HIS A 245 11.96 -3.93 -17.65
C HIS A 245 11.48 -2.49 -17.90
N TYR A 246 12.36 -1.66 -18.48
CA TYR A 246 12.03 -0.29 -18.87
C TYR A 246 10.92 -0.26 -19.93
N ALA A 247 11.06 -1.03 -21.02
CA ALA A 247 10.06 -1.09 -22.10
C ALA A 247 8.69 -1.59 -21.61
N ARG A 248 8.65 -2.44 -20.58
CA ARG A 248 7.43 -2.95 -19.96
C ARG A 248 6.91 -2.10 -18.80
N ARG A 249 7.52 -0.95 -18.50
CA ARG A 249 7.20 -0.08 -17.35
C ARG A 249 7.17 -0.83 -16.01
N GLN A 250 8.13 -1.74 -15.84
CA GLN A 250 8.28 -2.56 -14.64
C GLN A 250 9.22 -1.95 -13.60
N ILE A 251 9.89 -0.85 -13.95
CA ILE A 251 10.77 -0.08 -13.06
C ILE A 251 9.93 1.04 -12.46
N TRP A 252 9.74 1.01 -11.15
CA TRP A 252 9.04 2.05 -10.40
C TRP A 252 10.07 2.84 -9.60
N MET A 253 10.21 4.12 -9.90
CA MET A 253 11.08 5.04 -9.17
C MET A 253 10.28 5.78 -8.12
N ILE A 254 10.76 5.77 -6.87
CA ILE A 254 10.34 6.68 -5.81
C ILE A 254 11.35 7.82 -5.81
N GLU A 255 10.90 9.00 -6.26
CA GLU A 255 11.81 10.13 -6.46
C GLU A 255 12.13 10.83 -5.15
N PHE A 256 11.11 11.06 -4.33
CA PHE A 256 11.29 11.62 -3.01
C PHE A 256 10.21 11.09 -2.08
N ALA A 257 10.56 11.06 -0.80
CA ALA A 257 9.62 10.96 0.30
C ALA A 257 10.05 11.99 1.35
N VAL A 258 9.10 12.75 1.89
CA VAL A 258 9.34 13.74 2.93
C VAL A 258 8.28 13.61 4.02
N ALA A 259 8.67 13.89 5.26
CA ALA A 259 7.78 13.87 6.42
C ALA A 259 8.02 15.08 7.32
N ASP A 260 7.01 15.52 8.06
CA ASP A 260 7.16 16.53 9.12
C ASP A 260 8.03 15.96 10.25
N LEU A 261 8.93 16.76 10.83
CA LEU A 261 9.94 16.32 11.82
C LEU A 261 9.28 15.77 13.08
N ASP A 262 8.16 16.36 13.48
CA ASP A 262 7.44 15.94 14.68
C ASP A 262 6.85 14.52 14.53
N ASN A 263 6.76 13.99 13.30
CA ASN A 263 6.11 12.71 12.99
C ASN A 263 6.92 11.84 12.00
N SER A 264 8.22 12.12 11.81
CA SER A 264 8.96 11.66 10.63
C SER A 264 8.98 10.14 10.49
N VAL A 265 9.28 9.43 11.57
CA VAL A 265 9.40 7.96 11.59
C VAL A 265 8.09 7.28 11.19
N ALA A 266 7.00 7.61 11.89
CA ALA A 266 5.66 7.08 11.64
C ALA A 266 5.23 7.25 10.18
N VAL A 267 5.44 8.46 9.68
CA VAL A 267 5.03 8.86 8.34
C VAL A 267 5.86 8.15 7.29
N TYR A 268 7.18 8.06 7.45
CA TYR A 268 8.04 7.33 6.50
C TYR A 268 7.67 5.84 6.43
N TYR A 269 7.49 5.17 7.57
CA TYR A 269 7.06 3.77 7.57
C TYR A 269 5.76 3.59 6.78
N ALA A 270 4.74 4.39 7.08
CA ALA A 270 3.46 4.28 6.42
C ALA A 270 3.51 4.59 4.91
N LEU A 271 4.29 5.61 4.51
CA LEU A 271 4.51 5.95 3.10
C LEU A 271 5.18 4.79 2.36
N PHE A 272 6.31 4.30 2.86
CA PHE A 272 7.07 3.25 2.17
C PHE A 272 6.38 1.89 2.20
N GLU A 273 5.69 1.55 3.29
CA GLU A 273 4.87 0.34 3.37
C GLU A 273 3.77 0.36 2.30
N GLN A 274 3.03 1.47 2.20
CA GLN A 274 1.97 1.61 1.20
C GLN A 274 2.52 1.68 -0.23
N ILE A 275 3.66 2.35 -0.45
CA ILE A 275 4.31 2.39 -1.76
C ILE A 275 4.79 1.00 -2.18
N CYS A 276 5.53 0.29 -1.33
CA CYS A 276 6.05 -1.03 -1.67
C CYS A 276 4.90 -1.99 -1.96
N ARG A 277 3.85 -2.01 -1.13
CA ARG A 277 2.61 -2.75 -1.44
C ARG A 277 2.04 -2.39 -2.80
N SER A 278 1.99 -1.10 -3.10
CA SER A 278 1.45 -0.61 -4.35
C SER A 278 2.37 -0.91 -5.54
N VAL A 279 3.66 -1.09 -5.35
CA VAL A 279 4.60 -1.32 -6.44
C VAL A 279 4.80 -2.81 -6.68
N SER A 280 4.88 -3.64 -5.64
CA SER A 280 5.15 -5.07 -5.77
C SER A 280 4.10 -5.82 -6.62
N TYR A 281 2.88 -5.29 -6.75
CA TYR A 281 1.88 -5.87 -7.66
C TYR A 281 2.03 -5.47 -9.14
N ARG A 282 2.71 -4.35 -9.42
CA ARG A 282 2.80 -3.73 -10.77
C ARG A 282 4.19 -3.77 -11.36
N GLY A 283 5.19 -3.78 -10.51
CA GLY A 283 6.60 -3.63 -10.83
C GLY A 283 7.36 -4.94 -10.70
N ARG A 284 8.55 -4.96 -11.30
CA ARG A 284 9.59 -5.94 -11.02
C ARG A 284 10.78 -5.30 -10.34
N MET A 285 10.86 -3.97 -10.34
CA MET A 285 11.96 -3.24 -9.73
C MET A 285 11.44 -1.99 -9.02
N ILE A 286 11.92 -1.77 -7.79
CA ILE A 286 11.68 -0.56 -7.00
C ILE A 286 12.99 0.20 -6.90
N GLY A 287 13.06 1.35 -7.55
CA GLY A 287 14.21 2.24 -7.50
C GLY A 287 13.96 3.38 -6.54
N ILE A 288 14.97 3.68 -5.72
CA ILE A 288 14.94 4.78 -4.77
C ILE A 288 16.22 5.58 -4.96
N ASP A 289 16.07 6.88 -5.21
CA ASP A 289 17.21 7.80 -5.16
C ASP A 289 17.68 7.88 -3.70
N VAL A 290 18.88 7.34 -3.44
CA VAL A 290 19.49 7.29 -2.09
C VAL A 290 19.88 8.71 -1.66
N GLY A 291 20.14 9.60 -2.62
CA GLY A 291 20.29 11.02 -2.37
C GLY A 291 18.99 11.66 -1.89
N ALA A 292 17.85 11.38 -2.49
CA ALA A 292 16.62 12.11 -2.14
C ALA A 292 16.09 11.89 -0.71
N LEU A 293 16.69 10.99 0.06
CA LEU A 293 16.32 10.66 1.43
C LEU A 293 17.14 11.46 2.46
N ASP A 294 16.45 11.89 3.52
CA ASP A 294 16.88 12.84 4.57
C ASP A 294 18.14 12.41 5.37
N GLU A 295 18.66 13.25 6.27
CA GLU A 295 19.67 12.86 7.29
C GLU A 295 19.20 11.65 8.13
N ASP A 296 17.89 11.42 8.19
CA ASP A 296 17.22 10.20 8.69
C ASP A 296 17.31 9.00 7.72
N ALA A 297 18.21 9.03 6.72
CA ALA A 297 18.40 8.00 5.70
C ALA A 297 18.45 6.59 6.29
N ARG A 298 18.98 6.40 7.50
CA ARG A 298 18.98 5.09 8.18
C ARG A 298 17.59 4.57 8.54
N LEU A 299 16.69 5.44 9.02
CA LEU A 299 15.33 5.07 9.42
C LEU A 299 14.44 4.85 8.22
N VAL A 300 14.52 5.76 7.24
CA VAL A 300 13.91 5.57 5.93
C VAL A 300 14.38 4.25 5.33
N TRP A 301 15.66 3.96 5.46
CA TRP A 301 16.21 2.76 4.89
C TRP A 301 15.80 1.47 5.56
N ARG A 302 15.69 1.48 6.89
CA ARG A 302 15.07 0.36 7.61
C ARG A 302 13.62 0.17 7.21
N ALA A 303 12.87 1.26 7.00
CA ALA A 303 11.49 1.20 6.55
C ALA A 303 11.36 0.63 5.14
N VAL A 304 12.21 1.08 4.21
CA VAL A 304 12.30 0.57 2.84
C VAL A 304 12.78 -0.87 2.81
N GLU A 305 13.93 -1.19 3.41
CA GLU A 305 14.47 -2.55 3.43
C GLU A 305 13.46 -3.49 4.06
N SER A 306 12.83 -3.11 5.19
CA SER A 306 11.73 -3.89 5.72
C SER A 306 10.61 -4.00 4.69
N ALA A 307 10.08 -2.90 4.15
CA ALA A 307 8.93 -2.93 3.25
C ALA A 307 9.19 -3.81 2.02
N VAL A 308 10.36 -3.69 1.38
CA VAL A 308 10.75 -4.50 0.22
C VAL A 308 11.04 -5.96 0.61
N LEU A 309 11.79 -6.23 1.70
CA LEU A 309 12.07 -7.61 2.19
C LEU A 309 10.79 -8.33 2.61
N ARG A 310 9.79 -7.58 3.05
CA ARG A 310 8.45 -8.04 3.42
C ARG A 310 7.48 -8.06 2.25
N THR A 311 7.90 -7.76 1.03
CA THR A 311 7.07 -8.02 -0.15
C THR A 311 7.68 -9.09 -1.07
N GLU A 312 8.99 -9.34 -0.97
CA GLU A 312 9.68 -10.31 -1.82
C GLU A 312 10.74 -11.08 -1.01
N GLY A 313 10.66 -12.40 -1.04
CA GLY A 313 11.52 -13.28 -0.22
C GLY A 313 12.99 -13.31 -0.64
N ASN A 314 13.34 -12.71 -1.78
CA ASN A 314 14.70 -12.53 -2.24
C ASN A 314 14.78 -11.20 -3.01
N ILE A 315 15.77 -10.37 -2.69
CA ILE A 315 15.94 -9.08 -3.37
C ILE A 315 17.34 -9.04 -3.95
N ARG A 316 17.43 -8.75 -5.26
CA ARG A 316 18.71 -8.32 -5.82
C ARG A 316 18.83 -6.83 -5.64
N ASP A 317 19.78 -6.48 -4.81
CA ASP A 317 20.18 -5.11 -4.54
C ASP A 317 21.19 -4.65 -5.61
N HIS A 318 20.76 -3.71 -6.45
CA HIS A 318 21.62 -2.99 -7.36
C HIS A 318 21.90 -1.60 -6.77
N HIS A 319 23.14 -1.37 -6.30
CA HIS A 319 23.56 -0.11 -5.68
C HIS A 319 24.81 0.45 -6.35
N ASN A 320 24.84 1.76 -6.61
CA ASN A 320 26.02 2.44 -7.17
C ASN A 320 26.42 3.73 -6.41
N GLY A 321 25.91 3.93 -5.19
CA GLY A 321 26.17 5.13 -4.38
C GLY A 321 25.25 6.32 -4.66
N GLN A 322 24.52 6.34 -5.79
CA GLN A 322 23.57 7.41 -6.14
C GLN A 322 22.12 6.97 -5.98
N PHE A 323 21.80 5.75 -6.41
CA PHE A 323 20.48 5.15 -6.22
C PHE A 323 20.64 3.69 -5.80
N ARG A 324 19.55 3.12 -5.28
CA ARG A 324 19.41 1.68 -5.11
C ARG A 324 18.18 1.21 -5.84
N LEU A 325 18.32 0.07 -6.49
CA LEU A 325 17.25 -0.57 -7.22
C LEU A 325 17.11 -1.98 -6.68
N PHE A 326 15.92 -2.26 -6.16
CA PHE A 326 15.54 -3.54 -5.63
C PHE A 326 14.79 -4.32 -6.69
N GLU A 327 15.39 -5.40 -7.20
CA GLU A 327 14.71 -6.33 -8.09
C GLU A 327 13.90 -7.32 -7.24
N LEU A 328 12.62 -7.42 -7.57
CA LEU A 328 11.62 -8.23 -6.88
C LEU A 328 11.65 -9.65 -7.48
N ASP A 329 12.28 -10.62 -6.78
CA ASP A 329 12.24 -12.03 -7.18
C ASP A 329 10.83 -12.58 -6.91
N ARG A 330 9.97 -12.52 -7.93
CA ARG A 330 8.82 -13.42 -7.95
C ARG A 330 9.41 -14.82 -8.07
N THR A 331 9.42 -15.57 -6.97
CA THR A 331 9.36 -17.02 -7.12
C THR A 331 8.09 -17.26 -7.92
N ASP A 332 8.23 -17.73 -9.16
CA ASP A 332 7.10 -18.15 -9.97
C ASP A 332 6.44 -19.33 -9.24
N GLY A 333 5.55 -19.00 -8.31
CA GLY A 333 4.68 -19.93 -7.62
C GLY A 333 3.64 -20.44 -8.62
N ALA A 334 4.00 -21.53 -9.30
CA ALA A 334 3.13 -22.47 -9.99
C ALA A 334 2.17 -21.89 -11.05
N ALA A 335 2.67 -21.74 -12.28
CA ALA A 335 1.88 -21.93 -13.47
C ALA A 335 2.63 -22.83 -14.46
N THR A 336 2.52 -24.14 -14.24
CA THR A 336 2.63 -25.16 -15.30
C THR A 336 1.39 -26.02 -15.23
#